data_AF-A0A3E2VXC6-F1
#
_entry.id   AF-A0A3E2VXC6-F1
#
_cell.length_a   1.000
_cell.length_b   1.000
_cell.length_c   1.000
_cell.angle_alpha   90.00
_cell.angle_beta   90.00
_cell.angle_gamma   90.00
#
_symmetry.space_group_name_H-M   'P 1'
#
loop_
_entity.id
_entity.type
_entity.pdbx_description
1 polymer ?
#
loop_
_entity_poly.entity_id
_entity_poly.type
_entity_poly.pdbx_seq_one_letter_code
_entity_poly.pdbx_strand_id
1 'polypeptide(L)'
;MLENMKFKRKVLSRKKIITSFLIILILSLCLGGFMYGLADSFEDFADIRILQIGFLVLFPLFTVIMWVPLCLGGGQIYDMREDALVIIPAYKDRRKWNMILHVLCNDDVTPFLQEIRYEDIDHAKFTVDRKAGVWGLSRYTYLLKLYNEKELFMTLYINPMDNGILLPAGKGGIVLSGFRTSEDILNMMQLLMAGGIRLEDPHHILDAMKRKDIEIYDYLESLQIKRRY
;
A
#
# COMPACT_ATOMS: atom_id res chain seq x y z
N MET A 1 18.07 14.32 -20.02
CA MET A 1 16.83 14.38 -20.81
C MET A 1 15.85 13.45 -20.11
N LEU A 2 15.02 13.97 -19.19
CA LEU A 2 14.06 13.17 -18.41
C LEU A 2 12.98 12.69 -19.39
N GLU A 3 13.17 11.51 -19.98
CA GLU A 3 12.06 10.81 -20.61
C GLU A 3 11.01 10.57 -19.53
N ASN A 4 9.83 11.14 -19.72
CA ASN A 4 8.65 11.04 -18.87
C ASN A 4 8.56 9.68 -18.18
N MET A 5 9.07 9.58 -16.95
CA MET A 5 8.80 8.46 -16.07
C MET A 5 7.32 8.52 -15.74
N LYS A 6 6.51 7.88 -16.59
CA LYS A 6 5.09 7.67 -16.35
C LYS A 6 5.00 6.68 -15.20
N PHE A 7 5.11 7.19 -13.97
CA PHE A 7 4.70 6.46 -12.79
C PHE A 7 3.33 5.87 -13.08
N LYS A 8 3.26 4.54 -13.04
CA LYS A 8 2.09 3.82 -13.52
C LYS A 8 0.94 4.16 -12.57
N ARG A 9 0.08 5.07 -13.01
CA ARG A 9 -1.12 5.55 -12.31
C ARG A 9 -1.88 4.32 -11.79
N LYS A 10 -1.75 4.00 -10.51
CA LYS A 10 -2.50 2.88 -9.91
C LYS A 10 -3.91 3.40 -9.64
N VAL A 11 -4.65 3.63 -10.71
CA VAL A 11 -6.01 4.17 -10.62
C VAL A 11 -6.86 3.14 -9.90
N LEU A 12 -7.47 3.58 -8.80
CA LEU A 12 -8.63 2.92 -8.24
C LEU A 12 -9.77 3.13 -9.24
N SER A 13 -10.15 2.08 -9.95
CA SER A 13 -11.21 2.13 -10.95
C SER A 13 -12.46 1.44 -10.44
N ARG A 14 -13.62 1.85 -10.97
CA ARG A 14 -14.90 1.17 -10.72
C ARG A 14 -14.80 -0.33 -10.93
N LYS A 15 -14.13 -0.77 -12.00
CA LYS A 15 -13.91 -2.20 -12.29
C LYS A 15 -13.19 -2.91 -11.15
N LYS A 16 -12.10 -2.35 -10.61
CA LYS A 16 -11.37 -2.96 -9.48
C LYS A 16 -12.24 -3.07 -8.24
N ILE A 17 -12.99 -2.02 -7.90
CA ILE A 17 -13.88 -2.02 -6.73
C ILE A 17 -14.94 -3.10 -6.87
N ILE A 18 -15.61 -3.17 -8.03
CA ILE A 18 -16.64 -4.19 -8.29
C ILE A 18 -16.04 -5.60 -8.22
N THR A 19 -14.87 -5.82 -8.83
CA THR A 19 -14.20 -7.13 -8.78
C THR A 19 -13.83 -7.52 -7.35
N SER A 20 -13.27 -6.61 -6.55
CA SER A 20 -12.98 -6.88 -5.13
C SER A 20 -14.25 -7.18 -4.34
N PHE A 21 -15.32 -6.43 -4.54
CA PHE A 21 -16.62 -6.69 -3.91
C PHE A 21 -17.15 -8.09 -4.24
N LEU A 22 -17.15 -8.47 -5.52
CA LEU A 22 -17.61 -9.77 -5.97
C LEU A 22 -16.79 -10.92 -5.39
N ILE A 23 -15.46 -10.79 -5.37
CA ILE A 23 -14.58 -11.80 -4.79
C ILE A 23 -14.88 -11.99 -3.30
N ILE A 24 -15.00 -10.89 -2.54
CA ILE A 24 -15.31 -10.94 -1.11
C ILE A 24 -16.69 -11.56 -0.87
N LEU A 25 -17.68 -11.19 -1.68
CA LEU A 25 -19.04 -11.73 -1.59
C LEU A 25 -19.08 -13.24 -1.87
N ILE A 26 -18.37 -13.71 -2.90
CA ILE A 26 -18.31 -15.15 -3.22
C ILE A 26 -17.62 -15.91 -2.08
N LEU A 27 -16.49 -15.42 -1.60
CA LEU A 27 -15.78 -16.05 -0.48
C LEU A 27 -16.62 -16.09 0.80
N SER A 28 -17.32 -15.00 1.11
CA SER A 28 -18.15 -14.91 2.30
C SER A 28 -19.40 -15.78 2.22
N LEU A 29 -19.99 -15.95 1.03
CA LEU A 29 -21.08 -16.91 0.79
C LEU A 29 -20.61 -18.35 0.91
N CYS A 30 -19.44 -18.70 0.36
CA CYS A 30 -18.87 -20.04 0.51
C CYS A 30 -18.58 -20.38 1.99
N LEU A 31 -17.96 -19.46 2.72
CA LEU A 31 -17.69 -19.61 4.15
C LEU A 31 -18.98 -19.66 4.97
N GLY A 32 -19.95 -18.78 4.68
CA GLY A 32 -21.26 -18.78 5.33
C GLY A 32 -22.01 -20.08 5.11
N GLY A 33 -22.02 -20.61 3.87
CA GLY A 33 -22.63 -21.89 3.55
C GLY A 33 -21.95 -23.07 4.25
N PHE A 34 -20.62 -23.06 4.34
CA PHE A 34 -19.87 -24.07 5.10
C PHE A 34 -20.20 -24.03 6.59
N MET A 35 -20.22 -22.83 7.20
CA MET A 35 -20.58 -22.64 8.61
C MET A 35 -22.03 -23.06 8.90
N TYR A 36 -22.95 -22.76 7.98
CA TYR A 36 -24.33 -23.23 8.04
C TYR A 36 -24.40 -24.75 8.04
N GLY A 37 -23.73 -25.43 7.09
CA GLY A 37 -23.73 -26.89 7.01
C GLY A 37 -23.11 -27.56 8.23
N LEU A 38 -22.07 -26.97 8.83
CA LEU A 38 -21.53 -27.42 10.10
C LEU A 38 -22.51 -27.23 11.25
N ALA A 39 -23.16 -26.08 11.34
CA ALA A 39 -24.08 -25.82 12.44
C ALA A 39 -25.38 -26.66 12.36
N ASP A 40 -25.87 -26.94 11.16
CA ASP A 40 -27.01 -27.85 10.92
C ASP A 40 -26.69 -29.30 11.34
N SER A 41 -25.41 -29.70 11.29
CA SER A 41 -24.97 -31.01 11.78
C SER A 41 -24.99 -31.17 13.31
N PHE A 42 -25.19 -30.08 14.05
CA PHE A 42 -25.44 -30.09 15.49
C PHE A 42 -26.93 -29.81 15.73
N GLU A 43 -27.76 -30.86 15.74
CA GLU A 43 -29.24 -30.83 15.76
C GLU A 43 -29.88 -29.94 16.86
N ASP A 44 -29.13 -29.50 17.86
CA ASP A 44 -29.61 -28.74 19.03
C ASP A 44 -29.29 -27.23 19.03
N PHE A 45 -28.61 -26.68 18.01
CA PHE A 45 -27.98 -25.35 18.15
C PHE A 45 -28.91 -24.13 17.98
N ALA A 46 -29.91 -24.16 17.08
CA ALA A 46 -30.88 -23.05 16.88
C ALA A 46 -31.98 -23.41 15.86
N ASP A 47 -33.04 -22.60 15.80
CA ASP A 47 -34.01 -22.64 14.69
C ASP A 47 -33.29 -22.45 13.34
N ILE A 48 -33.49 -23.39 12.43
CA ILE A 48 -32.92 -23.45 11.08
C ILE A 48 -33.08 -22.11 10.34
N ARG A 49 -34.21 -21.39 10.51
CA ARG A 49 -34.42 -20.09 9.84
C ARG A 49 -33.47 -19.01 10.36
N ILE A 50 -33.23 -18.99 11.67
CA ILE A 50 -32.30 -18.04 12.30
C ILE A 50 -30.88 -18.35 11.83
N LEU A 51 -30.55 -19.65 11.73
CA LEU A 51 -29.27 -20.13 11.24
C LEU A 51 -29.03 -19.71 9.77
N GLN A 52 -30.04 -19.86 8.91
CA GLN A 52 -30.00 -19.43 7.50
C GLN A 52 -29.80 -17.92 7.38
N ILE A 53 -30.58 -17.12 8.10
CA ILE A 53 -30.46 -15.65 8.08
C ILE A 53 -29.08 -15.22 8.61
N GLY A 54 -28.61 -15.84 9.68
CA GLY A 54 -27.31 -15.55 10.28
C GLY A 54 -26.15 -15.81 9.33
N PHE A 55 -26.02 -17.04 8.82
CA PHE A 55 -24.83 -17.45 8.08
C PHE A 55 -24.90 -17.17 6.58
N LEU A 56 -26.08 -17.16 5.96
CA LEU A 56 -26.21 -16.97 4.51
C LEU A 56 -26.50 -15.52 4.11
N VAL A 57 -26.92 -14.67 5.05
CA VAL A 57 -27.28 -13.26 4.77
C VAL A 57 -26.45 -12.29 5.60
N LEU A 58 -26.53 -12.37 6.93
CA LEU A 58 -25.86 -11.41 7.82
C LEU A 58 -24.33 -11.55 7.76
N PHE A 59 -23.81 -12.77 7.75
CA PHE A 59 -22.37 -13.02 7.69
C PHE A 59 -21.73 -12.49 6.38
N PRO A 60 -22.26 -12.77 5.18
CA PRO A 60 -21.76 -12.18 3.94
C PRO A 60 -21.83 -10.66 3.94
N LEU A 61 -22.95 -10.09 4.41
CA LEU A 61 -23.13 -8.64 4.48
C LEU A 61 -22.09 -7.98 5.38
N PHE A 62 -21.89 -8.53 6.59
CA PHE A 62 -20.91 -8.03 7.55
C PHE A 62 -19.49 -8.15 7.01
N THR A 63 -19.16 -9.28 6.39
CA THR A 63 -17.85 -9.52 5.78
C THR A 63 -17.57 -8.50 4.69
N VAL A 64 -18.53 -8.24 3.80
CA VAL A 64 -18.41 -7.23 2.74
C VAL A 64 -18.19 -5.82 3.32
N ILE A 65 -19.01 -5.43 4.31
CA ILE A 65 -18.91 -4.09 4.93
C ILE A 65 -17.53 -3.88 5.60
N MET A 66 -16.99 -4.93 6.21
CA MET A 66 -15.70 -4.86 6.90
C MET A 66 -14.51 -4.97 5.93
N TRP A 67 -14.58 -5.86 4.94
CA TRP A 67 -13.41 -6.23 4.14
C TRP A 67 -13.22 -5.36 2.90
N VAL A 68 -14.29 -4.83 2.29
CA VAL A 68 -14.17 -3.99 1.10
C VAL A 68 -13.28 -2.74 1.34
N PRO A 69 -13.42 -1.99 2.44
CA PRO A 69 -12.52 -0.87 2.75
C PRO A 69 -11.09 -1.27 3.09
N LEU A 70 -10.88 -2.50 3.57
CA LEU A 70 -9.55 -3.04 3.87
C LEU A 70 -8.79 -3.40 2.58
N CYS A 71 -9.51 -3.84 1.54
CA CYS A 71 -8.92 -4.12 0.22
C CYS A 71 -8.48 -2.85 -0.52
N LEU A 72 -9.01 -1.68 -0.14
CA LEU A 72 -8.50 -0.39 -0.59
C LEU A 72 -7.24 -0.09 0.22
N GLY A 73 -6.09 -0.46 -0.35
CA GLY A 73 -4.78 -0.27 0.29
C GLY A 73 -4.64 1.14 0.86
N GLY A 74 -4.16 1.23 2.10
CA GLY A 74 -3.92 2.53 2.74
C GLY A 74 -2.81 3.28 2.02
N GLY A 75 -3.02 4.59 1.80
CA GLY A 75 -2.01 5.53 1.30
C GLY A 75 -1.40 5.14 -0.06
N GLN A 76 -1.80 5.79 -1.15
CA GLN A 76 -1.23 5.51 -2.48
C GLN A 76 -0.72 6.79 -3.15
N ILE A 77 0.39 6.70 -3.89
CA ILE A 77 0.81 7.80 -4.77
C ILE A 77 0.03 7.69 -6.07
N TYR A 78 -0.66 8.78 -6.40
CA TYR A 78 -1.45 8.88 -7.60
C TYR A 78 -0.63 9.40 -8.77
N ASP A 79 0.19 10.43 -8.52
CA ASP A 79 1.04 11.07 -9.52
C ASP A 79 2.27 11.73 -8.87
N MET A 80 3.36 11.82 -9.62
CA MET A 80 4.57 12.57 -9.28
C MET A 80 4.83 13.59 -10.37
N ARG A 81 4.65 14.87 -10.03
CA ARG A 81 4.96 15.99 -10.91
C ARG A 81 6.32 16.59 -10.54
N GLU A 82 6.79 17.55 -11.32
CA GLU A 82 8.09 18.20 -11.08
C GLU A 82 8.09 19.06 -9.81
N ASP A 83 6.91 19.56 -9.40
CA ASP A 83 6.71 20.50 -8.30
C ASP A 83 5.96 19.90 -7.10
N ALA A 84 5.24 18.79 -7.31
CA ALA A 84 4.36 18.21 -6.29
C ALA A 84 4.19 16.69 -6.37
N LEU A 85 3.91 16.12 -5.21
CA LEU A 85 3.48 14.75 -5.00
C LEU A 85 1.97 14.69 -4.83
N VAL A 86 1.28 13.97 -5.71
CA VAL A 86 -0.18 13.78 -5.62
C VAL A 86 -0.46 12.41 -5.03
N ILE A 87 -1.20 12.37 -3.93
CA ILE A 87 -1.46 11.17 -3.16
C ILE A 87 -2.95 10.96 -2.90
N ILE A 88 -3.32 9.71 -2.65
CA ILE A 88 -4.55 9.33 -1.95
C ILE A 88 -4.15 9.05 -0.50
N PRO A 89 -4.54 9.89 0.46
CA PRO A 89 -4.23 9.69 1.88
C PRO A 89 -4.74 8.36 2.44
N ALA A 90 -4.14 7.92 3.55
CA ALA A 90 -4.68 6.81 4.34
C ALA A 90 -5.96 7.24 5.07
N TYR A 91 -7.09 7.21 4.36
CA TYR A 91 -8.39 7.57 4.93
C TYR A 91 -8.88 6.57 5.97
N LYS A 92 -9.59 7.06 6.99
CA LYS A 92 -10.39 6.23 7.90
C LYS A 92 -11.58 5.61 7.15
N ASP A 93 -12.14 4.53 7.70
CA ASP A 93 -13.15 3.70 7.02
C ASP A 93 -14.36 4.48 6.50
N ARG A 94 -14.86 5.48 7.26
CA ARG A 94 -15.96 6.33 6.80
C ARG A 94 -15.63 7.08 5.50
N ARG A 95 -14.44 7.68 5.42
CA ARG A 95 -14.02 8.46 4.24
C ARG A 95 -13.60 7.53 3.09
N LYS A 96 -13.11 6.33 3.38
CA LYS A 96 -12.95 5.26 2.39
C LYS A 96 -14.28 4.86 1.76
N TRP A 97 -15.33 4.65 2.54
CA TRP A 97 -16.67 4.36 2.02
C TRP A 97 -17.21 5.47 1.14
N ASN A 98 -17.02 6.74 1.51
CA ASN A 98 -17.39 7.87 0.66
C ASN A 98 -16.64 7.84 -0.69
N MET A 99 -15.34 7.52 -0.66
CA MET A 99 -14.54 7.36 -1.88
C MET A 99 -15.05 6.19 -2.75
N ILE A 100 -15.36 5.04 -2.14
CA ILE A 100 -15.92 3.87 -2.84
C ILE A 100 -17.19 4.24 -3.58
N LEU A 101 -18.16 4.82 -2.86
CA LEU A 101 -19.45 5.20 -3.42
C LEU A 101 -19.28 6.21 -4.54
N HIS A 102 -18.41 7.21 -4.35
CA HIS A 102 -18.14 8.21 -5.37
C HIS A 102 -17.53 7.61 -6.64
N VAL A 103 -16.54 6.73 -6.52
CA VAL A 103 -15.92 6.04 -7.68
C VAL A 103 -16.93 5.11 -8.36
N LEU A 104 -17.80 4.44 -7.62
CA LEU A 104 -18.86 3.62 -8.19
C LEU A 104 -19.85 4.44 -9.03
N CYS A 105 -20.19 5.66 -8.59
CA CYS A 105 -21.07 6.56 -9.33
C CYS A 105 -20.38 7.24 -10.52
N ASN A 106 -19.19 7.80 -10.30
CA ASN A 106 -18.56 8.77 -11.21
C ASN A 106 -17.29 8.26 -11.91
N ASP A 107 -16.75 7.10 -11.50
CA ASP A 107 -15.44 6.56 -11.95
C ASP A 107 -14.29 7.58 -11.85
N ASP A 108 -14.35 8.45 -10.85
CA ASP A 108 -13.34 9.48 -10.57
C ASP A 108 -12.88 9.43 -9.12
N VAL A 109 -11.60 9.74 -8.90
CA VAL A 109 -10.94 9.81 -7.59
C VAL A 109 -10.43 11.20 -7.26
N THR A 110 -10.48 12.15 -8.20
CA THR A 110 -9.95 13.52 -8.06
C THR A 110 -10.32 14.21 -6.74
N PRO A 111 -11.58 14.14 -6.24
CA PRO A 111 -11.96 14.80 -4.98
C PRO A 111 -11.28 14.25 -3.72
N PHE A 112 -10.63 13.09 -3.83
CA PHE A 112 -9.95 12.39 -2.74
C PHE A 112 -8.42 12.45 -2.87
N LEU A 113 -7.92 13.22 -3.85
CA LEU A 113 -6.49 13.47 -4.01
C LEU A 113 -6.06 14.61 -3.08
N GLN A 114 -4.86 14.46 -2.53
CA GLN A 114 -4.16 15.51 -1.81
C GLN A 114 -2.85 15.78 -2.54
N GLU A 115 -2.59 17.05 -2.79
CA GLU A 115 -1.33 17.53 -3.38
C GLU A 115 -0.41 18.01 -2.26
N ILE A 116 0.85 17.59 -2.32
CA ILE A 116 1.91 17.96 -1.39
C ILE A 116 3.01 18.57 -2.24
N ARG A 117 3.30 19.86 -2.07
CA ARG A 117 4.36 20.51 -2.83
C ARG A 117 5.71 20.14 -2.25
N TYR A 118 6.72 20.06 -3.11
CA TYR A 118 8.08 19.77 -2.65
C TYR A 118 8.65 20.89 -1.78
N GLU A 119 8.18 22.13 -1.97
CA GLU A 119 8.47 23.28 -1.11
C GLU A 119 8.05 23.08 0.35
N ASP A 120 7.01 22.27 0.59
CA ASP A 120 6.48 22.02 1.93
C ASP A 120 7.27 20.88 2.65
N ILE A 121 8.35 20.37 2.05
CA ILE A 121 9.20 19.29 2.56
C ILE A 121 10.63 19.81 2.79
N ASP A 122 11.08 19.85 4.04
CA ASP A 122 12.42 20.34 4.39
C ASP A 122 13.54 19.40 3.91
N HIS A 123 13.38 18.11 4.21
CA HIS A 123 14.36 17.08 3.86
C HIS A 123 13.71 15.70 3.82
N ALA A 124 14.38 14.80 3.13
CA ALA A 124 14.02 13.39 3.05
C ALA A 124 15.19 12.52 3.53
N LYS A 125 14.86 11.41 4.21
CA LYS A 125 15.83 10.42 4.65
C LYS A 125 15.53 9.08 4.02
N PHE A 126 16.45 8.60 3.20
CA PHE A 126 16.43 7.26 2.66
C PHE A 126 16.97 6.27 3.69
N THR A 127 16.28 5.16 3.90
CA THR A 127 16.67 4.15 4.89
C THR A 127 16.10 2.79 4.52
N VAL A 128 16.51 1.76 5.24
CA VAL A 128 16.08 0.37 5.03
C VAL A 128 15.59 -0.21 6.34
N ASP A 129 14.48 -0.93 6.28
CA ASP A 129 13.97 -1.72 7.39
C ASP A 129 14.22 -3.22 7.14
N ARG A 130 14.85 -3.89 8.11
CA ARG A 130 15.11 -5.32 8.07
C ARG A 130 14.02 -6.06 8.85
N LYS A 131 13.25 -6.89 8.16
CA LYS A 131 12.19 -7.70 8.75
C LYS A 131 12.58 -9.16 8.86
N ALA A 132 11.90 -9.88 9.75
CA ALA A 132 11.82 -11.32 9.62
C ALA A 132 11.20 -11.65 8.26
N GLY A 133 11.95 -12.28 7.36
CA GLY A 133 11.38 -12.80 6.12
C GLY A 133 10.26 -13.77 6.46
N VAL A 134 9.03 -13.35 6.22
CA VAL A 134 7.81 -14.18 6.34
C VAL A 134 7.26 -14.32 4.92
N TRP A 135 6.44 -15.34 4.68
CA TRP A 135 5.80 -15.57 3.38
C TRP A 135 5.21 -14.29 2.79
N GLY A 136 5.72 -13.90 1.61
CA GLY A 136 5.30 -12.69 0.92
C GLY A 136 5.83 -11.39 1.55
N LEU A 137 7.04 -11.37 2.13
CA LEU A 137 7.77 -10.19 2.60
C LEU A 137 9.28 -10.37 2.30
N SER A 138 9.89 -9.50 1.48
CA SER A 138 11.35 -9.35 1.38
C SER A 138 11.92 -9.01 2.75
N ARG A 139 13.10 -9.57 2.98
CA ARG A 139 13.91 -9.35 4.17
C ARG A 139 14.25 -7.87 4.38
N TYR A 140 14.30 -7.09 3.30
CA TYR A 140 14.61 -5.67 3.30
C TYR A 140 13.52 -4.86 2.61
N THR A 141 13.10 -3.76 3.25
CA THR A 141 12.16 -2.79 2.68
C THR A 141 12.82 -1.42 2.61
N TYR A 142 12.87 -0.83 1.42
CA TYR A 142 13.35 0.53 1.22
C TYR A 142 12.30 1.54 1.69
N LEU A 143 12.75 2.54 2.44
CA LEU A 143 11.91 3.56 3.04
C LEU A 143 12.47 4.93 2.69
N LEU A 144 11.59 5.84 2.31
CA LEU A 144 11.89 7.25 2.21
C LEU A 144 11.01 8.01 3.20
N LYS A 145 11.62 8.64 4.19
CA LYS A 145 10.93 9.44 5.21
C LYS A 145 11.02 10.91 4.84
N LEU A 146 9.88 11.56 4.70
CA LEU A 146 9.77 12.99 4.41
C LEU A 146 9.51 13.73 5.72
N TYR A 147 10.24 14.82 5.94
CA TYR A 147 10.16 15.64 7.14
C TYR A 147 9.74 17.07 6.82
N ASN A 148 8.96 17.66 7.71
CA ASN A 148 8.57 19.07 7.70
C ASN A 148 8.74 19.61 9.14
N GLU A 149 9.41 20.74 9.31
CA GLU A 149 9.73 21.38 10.58
C GLU A 149 10.37 20.40 11.60
N LYS A 150 11.20 19.47 11.09
CA LYS A 150 11.82 18.34 11.82
C LYS A 150 10.86 17.26 12.33
N GLU A 151 9.57 17.36 12.08
CA GLU A 151 8.60 16.30 12.34
C GLU A 151 8.50 15.34 11.15
N LEU A 152 8.27 14.06 11.43
CA LEU A 152 8.04 13.06 10.38
C LEU A 152 6.67 13.31 9.75
N PHE A 153 6.68 13.92 8.57
CA PHE A 153 5.49 14.23 7.81
C PHE A 153 4.92 12.97 7.13
N MET A 154 5.78 12.15 6.52
CA MET A 154 5.33 11.00 5.75
C MET A 154 6.39 9.92 5.63
N THR A 155 5.98 8.65 5.63
CA THR A 155 6.84 7.54 5.23
C THR A 155 6.36 6.96 3.91
N LEU A 156 7.21 7.00 2.90
CA LEU A 156 7.03 6.37 1.61
C LEU A 156 7.71 5.00 1.60
N TYR A 157 6.93 3.95 1.39
CA TYR A 157 7.42 2.59 1.24
C TYR A 157 7.72 2.31 -0.22
N ILE A 158 9.00 2.12 -0.55
CA ILE A 158 9.45 1.85 -1.93
C ILE A 158 9.48 0.33 -2.10
N ASN A 159 8.47 -0.21 -2.79
CA ASN A 159 8.32 -1.66 -2.97
C ASN A 159 8.63 -2.06 -4.42
N PRO A 160 9.82 -2.61 -4.72
CA PRO A 160 10.08 -3.19 -6.02
C PRO A 160 9.21 -4.44 -6.23
N MET A 161 8.60 -4.59 -7.41
CA MET A 161 7.73 -5.74 -7.74
C MET A 161 8.44 -7.09 -7.56
N ASP A 162 9.76 -7.11 -7.74
CA ASP A 162 10.60 -8.31 -7.64
C ASP A 162 10.70 -8.87 -6.21
N ASN A 163 10.28 -8.09 -5.20
CA ASN A 163 10.36 -8.52 -3.81
C ASN A 163 9.13 -9.30 -3.32
N GLY A 164 8.08 -9.46 -4.15
CA GLY A 164 6.96 -10.36 -3.87
C GLY A 164 6.26 -10.11 -2.53
N ILE A 165 5.90 -8.85 -2.21
CA ILE A 165 5.44 -8.48 -0.86
C ILE A 165 3.99 -8.01 -0.73
N LEU A 166 3.30 -8.56 0.28
CA LEU A 166 2.10 -8.04 0.95
C LEU A 166 2.44 -6.90 1.93
N LEU A 167 1.82 -5.75 1.69
CA LEU A 167 2.04 -4.47 2.37
C LEU A 167 1.95 -4.59 3.91
N PRO A 168 2.79 -3.87 4.69
CA PRO A 168 2.57 -3.74 6.12
C PRO A 168 1.29 -2.94 6.37
N ALA A 169 0.17 -3.63 6.56
CA ALA A 169 -1.03 -3.02 7.11
C ALA A 169 -0.69 -2.40 8.48
N GLY A 170 -1.13 -1.15 8.71
CA GLY A 170 -1.21 -0.57 10.04
C GLY A 170 -0.09 0.38 10.51
N LYS A 171 1.01 0.59 9.76
CA LYS A 171 2.13 1.45 10.24
C LYS A 171 2.12 2.91 9.79
N GLY A 172 1.08 3.37 9.09
CA GLY A 172 0.96 4.78 8.68
C GLY A 172 2.03 5.19 7.67
N GLY A 173 1.73 5.04 6.38
CA GLY A 173 2.59 5.51 5.31
C GLY A 173 1.99 5.18 3.94
N ILE A 174 2.67 5.63 2.89
CA ILE A 174 2.17 5.55 1.52
C ILE A 174 3.04 4.60 0.74
N VAL A 175 2.42 3.70 0.00
CA VAL A 175 3.15 2.70 -0.78
C VAL A 175 3.39 3.23 -2.17
N LEU A 176 4.66 3.24 -2.55
CA LEU A 176 5.11 3.35 -3.91
C LEU A 176 5.25 1.96 -4.52
N SER A 177 4.37 1.64 -5.46
CA SER A 177 4.42 0.38 -6.21
C SER A 177 4.64 0.66 -7.69
N GLY A 178 5.37 -0.21 -8.38
CA GLY A 178 5.61 -0.11 -9.82
C GLY A 178 7.08 0.05 -10.20
N PHE A 179 7.98 0.15 -9.22
CA PHE A 179 9.41 0.00 -9.43
C PHE A 179 9.73 -1.45 -9.78
N ARG A 180 10.45 -1.65 -10.88
CA ARG A 180 10.93 -2.96 -11.32
C ARG A 180 12.43 -3.09 -11.07
N THR A 181 13.17 -2.00 -11.13
CA THR A 181 14.64 -2.03 -11.01
C THR A 181 15.14 -1.03 -9.96
N SER A 182 16.40 -1.21 -9.54
CA SER A 182 17.13 -0.21 -8.74
C SER A 182 17.25 1.13 -9.48
N GLU A 183 17.28 1.11 -10.82
CA GLU A 183 17.34 2.30 -11.65
C GLU A 183 16.05 3.13 -11.53
N ASP A 184 14.88 2.47 -11.46
CA ASP A 184 13.62 3.19 -11.24
C ASP A 184 13.61 3.91 -9.87
N ILE A 185 14.22 3.29 -8.84
CA ILE A 185 14.37 3.90 -7.51
C ILE A 185 15.32 5.10 -7.57
N LEU A 186 16.47 4.95 -8.24
CA LEU A 186 17.45 6.02 -8.42
C LEU A 186 16.85 7.22 -9.15
N ASN A 187 16.11 6.97 -10.23
CA ASN A 187 15.48 8.03 -11.01
C ASN A 187 14.42 8.77 -10.17
N MET A 188 13.65 8.06 -9.35
CA MET A 188 12.69 8.69 -8.43
C MET A 188 13.39 9.58 -7.41
N MET A 189 14.51 9.12 -6.83
CA MET A 189 15.31 9.96 -5.92
C MET A 189 15.84 11.21 -6.63
N GLN A 190 16.30 11.07 -7.87
CA GLN A 190 16.76 12.21 -8.67
C GLN A 190 15.65 13.24 -8.91
N LEU A 191 14.42 12.79 -9.16
CA LEU A 191 13.27 13.67 -9.34
C LEU A 191 12.98 14.47 -8.05
N LEU A 192 12.99 13.81 -6.89
CA LEU A 192 12.79 14.49 -5.61
C LEU A 192 13.89 15.50 -5.28
N MET A 193 15.16 15.15 -5.57
CA MET A 193 16.28 16.06 -5.40
C MET A 193 16.20 17.26 -6.37
N ALA A 194 15.76 17.03 -7.61
CA ALA A 194 15.54 18.10 -8.58
C ALA A 194 14.42 19.05 -8.13
N GLY A 195 13.41 18.53 -7.43
CA GLY A 195 12.38 19.32 -6.74
C GLY A 195 12.86 20.11 -5.52
N GLY A 196 14.16 20.12 -5.23
CA GLY A 196 14.76 20.91 -4.15
C GLY A 196 14.83 20.20 -2.79
N ILE A 197 14.35 18.95 -2.69
CA ILE A 197 14.36 18.20 -1.43
C ILE A 197 15.78 17.74 -1.12
N ARG A 198 16.30 18.13 0.04
CA ARG A 198 17.58 17.62 0.53
C ARG A 198 17.45 16.16 0.94
N LEU A 199 18.22 15.28 0.31
CA LEU A 199 18.20 13.84 0.57
C LEU A 199 19.36 13.40 1.47
N GLU A 200 19.03 12.72 2.57
CA GLU A 200 19.98 12.03 3.44
C GLU A 200 19.97 10.53 3.15
N ASP A 201 21.14 9.95 2.91
CA ASP A 201 21.32 8.51 2.73
C ASP A 201 22.44 8.01 3.68
N PRO A 202 22.13 7.79 4.97
CA PRO A 202 23.13 7.46 6.00
C PRO A 202 23.83 6.11 5.78
N HIS A 203 23.31 5.29 4.87
CA HIS A 203 23.83 3.97 4.57
C HIS A 203 24.37 3.89 3.14
N HIS A 204 24.48 5.02 2.42
CA HIS A 204 24.99 5.07 1.04
C HIS A 204 24.35 4.03 0.10
N ILE A 205 23.09 3.69 0.34
CA ILE A 205 22.37 2.66 -0.39
C ILE A 205 22.20 3.08 -1.86
N LEU A 206 21.99 4.37 -2.13
CA LEU A 206 21.85 4.88 -3.50
C LEU A 206 23.15 4.76 -4.28
N ASP A 207 24.30 4.95 -3.63
CA ASP A 207 25.59 4.74 -4.28
C ASP A 207 25.88 3.26 -4.52
N ALA A 208 25.46 2.39 -3.59
CA ALA A 208 25.49 0.95 -3.81
C ALA A 208 24.58 0.51 -4.96
N MET A 209 23.39 1.09 -5.10
CA MET A 209 22.45 0.79 -6.20
C MET A 209 22.97 1.20 -7.59
N LYS A 210 23.88 2.18 -7.69
CA LYS A 210 24.52 2.58 -8.96
C LYS A 210 25.56 1.57 -9.44
N ARG A 211 26.12 0.79 -8.53
CA ARG A 211 27.19 -0.18 -8.79
C ARG A 211 26.57 -1.48 -9.29
N LYS A 212 26.94 -1.90 -10.50
CA LYS A 212 26.44 -3.15 -11.12
C LYS A 212 27.22 -4.38 -10.66
N ASP A 213 28.36 -4.18 -10.03
CA ASP A 213 29.30 -5.20 -9.54
C ASP A 213 28.93 -5.74 -8.15
N ILE A 214 27.99 -5.09 -7.44
CA ILE A 214 27.62 -5.45 -6.08
C ILE A 214 26.15 -5.85 -6.03
N GLU A 215 25.87 -7.03 -5.46
CA GLU A 215 24.51 -7.40 -5.12
C GLU A 215 24.02 -6.59 -3.90
N ILE A 216 22.94 -5.84 -4.07
CA ILE A 216 22.44 -4.92 -3.04
C ILE A 216 22.08 -5.66 -1.73
N TYR A 217 21.68 -6.93 -1.82
CA TYR A 217 21.35 -7.74 -0.65
C TYR A 217 22.58 -8.04 0.21
N ASP A 218 23.71 -8.39 -0.42
CA ASP A 218 24.96 -8.65 0.28
C ASP A 218 25.48 -7.37 0.95
N TYR A 219 25.36 -6.24 0.24
CA TYR A 219 25.66 -4.94 0.81
C TYR A 219 24.80 -4.65 2.06
N LEU A 220 23.48 -4.86 1.99
CA LEU A 220 22.58 -4.62 3.12
C LEU A 220 22.83 -5.55 4.31
N GLU A 221 23.20 -6.81 4.08
CA GLU A 221 23.62 -7.72 5.16
C GLU A 221 24.93 -7.26 5.81
N SER A 222 25.88 -6.71 5.04
CA SER A 222 27.15 -6.19 5.58
C SER A 222 26.97 -5.00 6.53
N LEU A 223 25.88 -4.23 6.36
CA LEU A 223 25.55 -3.07 7.20
C LEU A 223 25.05 -3.43 8.62
N GLN A 224 24.89 -4.73 8.94
CA GLN A 224 24.44 -5.22 10.26
C GLN A 224 23.16 -4.53 10.79
N ILE A 225 22.21 -4.23 9.88
CA ILE A 225 20.96 -3.55 10.23
C ILE A 225 20.18 -4.40 11.25
N LYS A 226 19.79 -3.78 12.38
CA LYS A 226 19.02 -4.45 13.45
C LYS A 226 17.69 -4.97 12.90
N ARG A 227 17.40 -6.24 13.15
CA ARG A 227 16.13 -6.88 12.81
C ARG A 227 15.01 -6.28 13.67
N ARG A 228 13.93 -5.83 13.05
CA ARG A 228 12.67 -5.52 13.74
C ARG A 228 11.77 -6.75 13.72
N TYR A 229 11.30 -7.13 14.91
CA TYR A 229 10.31 -8.19 15.12
C TYR A 229 8.90 -7.64 14.94
#